data_AF-A0A7L5T7R9-F1
#
_entry.id   AF-A0A7L5T7R9-F1
#
_cell.length_a   1.000
_cell.length_b   1.000
_cell.length_c   1.000
_cell.angle_alpha   90.00
_cell.angle_beta   90.00
_cell.angle_gamma   90.00
#
_symmetry.space_group_name_H-M   'P 1'
#
loop_
_entity.id
_entity.type
_entity.pdbx_description
1 polymer ?
#
loop_
_entity_poly.entity_id
_entity_poly.type
_entity_poly.pdbx_seq_one_letter_code
_entity_poly.pdbx_strand_id
1 'polypeptide(L)'
;MPDNLTDGYIYVSYAHVDNAVDDMRLQTQEIAKIINSLNQELQALKDTWEGDDRQAYDEKQAAWNQAVENMAKWLDGNAQTLDDIRRLYTQNEQSQTQSWQGVKIGG
;
A
#
# COMPACT_ATOMS: atom_id res chain seq x y z
N MET A 1 6.50 12.44 -36.03
CA MET A 1 5.83 11.50 -35.11
C MET A 1 6.36 11.83 -33.73
N PRO A 2 5.52 12.26 -32.77
CA PRO A 2 5.98 12.41 -31.39
C PRO A 2 5.97 11.01 -30.78
N ASP A 3 7.08 10.30 -30.94
CA ASP A 3 7.27 8.99 -30.34
C ASP A 3 7.28 9.15 -28.82
N ASN A 4 6.34 8.47 -28.17
CA ASN A 4 6.52 7.74 -26.91
C ASN A 4 7.09 8.48 -25.68
N LEU A 5 7.09 9.82 -25.65
CA LEU A 5 7.56 10.57 -24.50
C LEU A 5 6.72 10.25 -23.25
N THR A 6 5.41 10.06 -23.41
CA THR A 6 4.49 9.81 -22.30
C THR A 6 4.69 8.44 -21.64
N ASP A 7 5.05 7.41 -22.41
CA ASP A 7 5.25 6.06 -21.89
C ASP A 7 6.43 5.98 -20.91
N GLY A 8 7.55 6.63 -21.26
CA GLY A 8 8.69 6.78 -20.36
C GLY A 8 8.35 7.50 -19.04
N TYR A 9 7.53 8.55 -19.10
CA TYR A 9 7.06 9.27 -17.89
C TYR A 9 6.10 8.43 -17.06
N ILE A 10 5.18 7.71 -17.70
CA ILE A 10 4.21 6.83 -17.03
C ILE A 10 4.92 5.67 -16.34
N TYR A 11 5.84 4.98 -17.02
CA TYR A 11 6.62 3.88 -16.46
C TYR A 11 7.46 4.30 -15.24
N VAL A 12 8.18 5.42 -15.35
CA VAL A 12 8.97 5.98 -14.24
C VAL A 12 8.08 6.34 -13.05
N SER A 13 6.90 6.92 -13.30
CA SER A 13 5.93 7.23 -12.24
C SER A 13 5.46 5.97 -11.51
N TYR A 14 5.17 4.88 -12.21
CA TYR A 14 4.79 3.62 -11.55
C TYR A 14 5.92 3.04 -10.70
N ALA A 15 7.17 3.05 -11.19
CA ALA A 15 8.30 2.58 -10.41
C ALA A 15 8.51 3.38 -9.11
N HIS A 16 8.27 4.69 -9.13
CA HIS A 16 8.31 5.50 -7.91
C HIS A 16 7.16 5.17 -6.95
N VAL A 17 5.98 4.90 -7.49
CA VAL A 17 4.80 4.57 -6.69
C VAL A 17 4.93 3.18 -6.07
N ASP A 18 5.45 2.18 -6.80
CA ASP A 18 5.72 0.84 -6.28
C ASP A 18 6.68 0.89 -5.08
N ASN A 19 7.79 1.64 -5.22
CA ASN A 19 8.74 1.85 -4.12
C ASN A 19 8.08 2.52 -2.91
N ALA A 20 7.23 3.54 -3.14
CA ALA A 20 6.52 4.22 -2.06
C ALA A 20 5.53 3.29 -1.33
N VAL A 21 4.84 2.42 -2.07
CA VAL A 21 3.93 1.41 -1.48
C VAL A 21 4.70 0.39 -0.65
N ASP A 22 5.82 -0.11 -1.15
CA ASP A 22 6.68 -1.02 -0.39
C ASP A 22 7.23 -0.37 0.87
N ASP A 23 7.71 0.87 0.79
CA ASP A 23 8.18 1.64 1.95
C ASP A 23 7.06 1.85 2.97
N MET A 24 5.85 2.20 2.54
CA MET A 24 4.70 2.36 3.43
C MET A 24 4.30 1.03 4.09
N ARG A 25 4.39 -0.09 3.37
CA ARG A 25 4.12 -1.43 3.90
C ARG A 25 5.14 -1.81 4.97
N LEU A 26 6.43 -1.55 4.72
CA LEU A 26 7.50 -1.76 5.70
C LEU A 26 7.27 -0.91 6.95
N GLN A 27 7.00 0.38 6.79
CA GLN A 27 6.74 1.29 7.92
C GLN A 27 5.52 0.84 8.74
N THR A 28 4.46 0.35 8.09
CA THR A 28 3.26 -0.15 8.79
C THR A 28 3.57 -1.41 9.60
N GLN A 29 4.42 -2.30 9.09
CA GLN A 29 4.89 -3.47 9.85
C GLN A 29 5.73 -3.05 11.06
N GLU A 30 6.59 -2.04 10.92
CA GLU A 30 7.35 -1.50 12.05
C GLU A 30 6.45 -0.84 13.11
N ILE A 31 5.44 -0.07 12.69
CA ILE A 31 4.43 0.49 13.60
C ILE A 31 3.68 -0.62 14.35
N ALA A 32 3.29 -1.70 13.66
CA ALA A 32 2.64 -2.84 14.28
C ALA A 32 3.53 -3.53 15.33
N LYS A 33 4.83 -3.67 15.05
CA LYS A 33 5.80 -4.22 16.02
C LYS A 33 5.93 -3.33 17.25
N ILE A 34 6.04 -2.01 17.07
CA ILE A 34 6.13 -1.05 18.17
C ILE A 34 4.89 -1.14 19.07
N ILE A 35 3.69 -1.16 18.48
CA ILE A 35 2.44 -1.28 19.23
C ILE A 35 2.36 -2.62 19.99
N ASN A 36 2.80 -3.72 19.36
CA ASN A 36 2.87 -5.00 20.03
C ASN A 36 3.87 -5.01 21.21
N SER A 37 5.05 -4.39 21.06
CA SER A 37 6.02 -4.23 22.15
C SER A 37 5.44 -3.41 23.29
N LEU A 38 4.84 -2.26 22.97
CA LEU A 38 4.18 -1.40 23.94
C LEU A 38 3.09 -2.14 24.70
N ASN A 39 2.28 -2.95 24.01
CA ASN A 39 1.25 -3.78 24.62
C ASN A 39 1.81 -4.85 25.56
N GLN A 40 2.95 -5.46 25.23
CA GLN A 40 3.61 -6.45 26.07
C GLN A 40 4.22 -5.81 27.32
N GLU A 41 4.90 -4.67 27.17
CA GLU A 41 5.49 -3.91 28.28
C GLU A 41 4.39 -3.42 29.24
N LEU A 42 3.27 -2.93 28.70
CA LEU A 42 2.17 -2.43 29.50
C LEU A 42 1.30 -3.53 30.10
N GLN A 43 1.23 -4.73 29.52
CA GLN A 43 0.58 -5.89 30.15
C GLN A 43 1.16 -6.18 31.53
N ALA A 44 2.49 -6.08 31.70
CA ALA A 44 3.13 -6.27 33.00
C ALA A 44 2.75 -5.18 34.03
N LEU A 45 2.44 -3.96 33.58
CA LEU A 45 1.96 -2.85 34.41
C LEU A 45 0.46 -2.93 34.70
N LYS A 46 -0.30 -3.59 33.83
CA LYS A 46 -1.76 -3.72 33.93
C LYS A 46 -2.22 -4.47 35.18
N ASP A 47 -1.39 -5.38 35.68
CA ASP A 47 -1.62 -6.07 36.96
C ASP A 47 -1.46 -5.14 38.17
N THR A 48 -0.82 -3.98 38.00
CA THR A 48 -0.64 -2.96 39.04
C THR A 48 -1.70 -1.86 39.00
N TRP A 49 -2.53 -1.83 37.95
CA TRP A 49 -3.57 -0.81 37.76
C TRP A 49 -4.92 -1.33 38.25
N GLU A 50 -5.51 -0.66 39.24
CA GLU A 50 -6.87 -0.91 39.71
C GLU A 50 -7.86 0.12 39.13
N GLY A 51 -9.08 -0.31 38.85
CA GLY A 51 -10.20 0.59 38.49
C GLY A 51 -10.10 1.24 37.10
N ASP A 52 -10.37 2.55 37.03
CA ASP A 52 -10.62 3.30 35.79
C ASP A 52 -9.39 3.37 34.85
N ASP A 53 -8.17 3.32 35.39
CA ASP A 53 -6.93 3.37 34.60
C ASP A 53 -6.77 2.14 33.71
N ARG A 54 -7.21 0.97 34.20
CA ARG A 54 -7.20 -0.28 33.42
C ARG A 54 -8.17 -0.20 32.24
N GLN A 55 -9.38 0.34 32.47
CA GLN A 55 -10.37 0.49 31.43
C GLN A 55 -9.92 1.50 30.36
N ALA A 56 -9.40 2.66 30.78
CA ALA A 56 -8.89 3.66 29.85
C ALA A 56 -7.78 3.09 28.95
N TYR A 57 -6.90 2.27 29.52
CA TYR A 57 -5.87 1.59 28.75
C TYR A 57 -6.45 0.58 27.76
N ASP A 58 -7.41 -0.26 28.18
CA ASP A 58 -8.08 -1.23 27.29
C ASP A 58 -8.69 -0.54 26.07
N GLU A 59 -9.32 0.61 26.27
CA GLU A 59 -9.90 1.43 25.20
C GLU A 59 -8.82 1.97 24.25
N LYS A 60 -7.70 2.50 24.78
CA LYS A 60 -6.60 3.00 23.95
C LYS A 60 -5.90 1.88 23.19
N GLN A 61 -5.67 0.74 23.84
CA GLN A 61 -5.09 -0.46 23.23
C GLN A 61 -5.94 -0.92 22.04
N ALA A 62 -7.26 -1.03 22.23
CA ALA A 62 -8.18 -1.41 21.17
C ALA A 62 -8.14 -0.41 20.00
N ALA A 63 -8.14 0.89 20.30
CA ALA A 63 -8.07 1.93 19.27
C ALA A 63 -6.78 1.89 18.45
N TRP A 64 -5.63 1.68 19.10
CA TRP A 64 -4.33 1.58 18.42
C TRP A 64 -4.25 0.33 17.54
N ASN A 65 -4.68 -0.82 18.05
CA ASN A 65 -4.72 -2.07 17.28
C ASN A 65 -5.61 -1.90 16.04
N GLN A 66 -6.80 -1.31 16.20
CA GLN A 66 -7.71 -1.05 15.09
C GLN A 66 -7.11 -0.10 14.05
N ALA A 67 -6.39 0.94 14.49
CA ALA A 67 -5.74 1.89 13.59
C ALA A 67 -4.67 1.21 12.73
N VAL A 68 -3.87 0.31 13.32
CA VAL A 68 -2.86 -0.48 12.59
C VAL A 68 -3.49 -1.39 11.55
N GLU A 69 -4.55 -2.12 11.93
CA GLU A 69 -5.26 -2.97 10.99
C GLU A 69 -5.86 -2.18 9.82
N ASN A 70 -6.39 -1.00 10.10
CA ASN A 70 -6.95 -0.13 9.05
C ASN A 70 -5.86 0.39 8.11
N MET A 71 -4.68 0.75 8.63
CA MET A 71 -3.53 1.13 7.79
C MET A 71 -3.08 -0.03 6.90
N ALA A 72 -2.98 -1.24 7.45
CA ALA A 72 -2.62 -2.43 6.67
C ALA A 72 -3.61 -2.71 5.54
N LYS A 73 -4.92 -2.65 5.81
CA LYS A 73 -5.97 -2.82 4.79
C LYS A 73 -5.92 -1.74 3.72
N TRP A 74 -5.70 -0.49 4.11
CA TRP A 74 -5.62 0.62 3.17
C TRP A 74 -4.43 0.47 2.23
N LEU A 75 -3.26 0.08 2.76
CA LEU A 75 -2.08 -0.15 1.93
C LEU A 75 -2.25 -1.31 0.95
N ASP A 76 -2.85 -2.42 1.40
CA ASP A 76 -3.14 -3.56 0.54
C ASP A 76 -4.10 -3.17 -0.62
N GLY A 77 -5.14 -2.40 -0.32
CA GLY A 77 -6.06 -1.90 -1.35
C GLY A 77 -5.43 -0.94 -2.35
N ASN A 78 -4.51 -0.08 -1.90
CA ASN A 78 -3.77 0.81 -2.81
C ASN A 78 -2.80 0.01 -3.69
N ALA A 79 -2.08 -0.97 -3.13
CA ALA A 79 -1.21 -1.85 -3.89
C ALA A 79 -1.97 -2.57 -5.02
N GLN A 80 -3.13 -3.16 -4.70
CA GLN A 80 -4.00 -3.82 -5.67
C GLN A 80 -4.48 -2.87 -6.77
N THR A 81 -4.88 -1.65 -6.40
CA THR A 81 -5.33 -0.64 -7.36
C THR A 81 -4.22 -0.28 -8.36
N LEU A 82 -2.98 -0.17 -7.89
CA LEU A 82 -1.83 0.16 -8.73
C LEU A 82 -1.46 -0.98 -9.67
N ASP A 83 -1.50 -2.22 -9.18
CA ASP A 83 -1.32 -3.42 -10.01
C ASP A 83 -2.39 -3.50 -11.12
N ASP A 84 -3.64 -3.18 -10.80
CA ASP A 84 -4.73 -3.15 -11.77
C ASP A 84 -4.52 -2.08 -12.84
N ILE A 85 -4.09 -0.88 -12.44
CA ILE A 85 -3.76 0.20 -13.37
C ILE A 85 -2.62 -0.23 -14.31
N ARG A 86 -1.56 -0.84 -13.77
CA ARG A 86 -0.43 -1.36 -14.56
C ARG A 86 -0.88 -2.43 -15.56
N ARG A 87 -1.74 -3.35 -15.12
CA ARG A 87 -2.29 -4.41 -15.98
C ARG A 87 -3.14 -3.84 -17.11
N LEU A 88 -4.03 -2.89 -16.82
CA LEU A 88 -4.85 -2.23 -17.84
C LEU A 88 -4.00 -1.49 -18.87
N TYR A 89 -2.94 -0.81 -18.44
CA TYR A 89 -2.04 -0.10 -19.34
C TYR A 89 -1.27 -1.04 -20.27
N THR A 90 -0.63 -2.07 -19.71
CA THR A 90 0.13 -3.06 -20.51
C THR A 90 -0.76 -3.81 -21.51
N GLN A 91 -2.00 -4.12 -21.15
CA GLN A 91 -2.98 -4.70 -22.08
C GLN A 91 -3.33 -3.74 -23.22
N ASN A 92 -3.57 -2.46 -22.92
CA ASN A 92 -3.86 -1.46 -23.93
C ASN A 92 -2.68 -1.24 -24.88
N GLU A 93 -1.45 -1.19 -24.37
CA GLU A 93 -0.24 -1.08 -25.21
C GLU A 93 -0.08 -2.26 -26.16
N GLN A 94 -0.26 -3.49 -25.65
CA GLN A 94 -0.20 -4.70 -26.48
C GLN A 94 -1.27 -4.67 -27.57
N SER A 95 -2.49 -4.26 -27.23
CA SER A 95 -3.60 -4.14 -28.17
C SER A 95 -3.33 -3.08 -29.24
N GLN A 96 -2.79 -1.92 -28.86
CA GLN A 96 -2.44 -0.88 -29.83
C GLN A 96 -1.30 -1.32 -30.74
N THR A 97 -0.24 -1.92 -30.18
CA THR A 97 0.90 -2.44 -30.96
C THR A 97 0.46 -3.49 -31.97
N GLN A 98 -0.44 -4.41 -31.58
CA GLN A 98 -1.00 -5.41 -32.49
C GLN A 98 -1.87 -4.78 -33.59
N SER A 99 -2.64 -3.74 -33.26
CA SER A 99 -3.42 -2.97 -34.23
C SER A 99 -2.50 -2.32 -35.29
N TRP A 100 -1.41 -1.68 -34.85
CA TRP A 100 -0.43 -1.07 -35.76
C TRP A 100 0.34 -2.10 -36.62
N GLN A 101 0.61 -3.30 -36.11
CA GLN A 101 1.18 -4.39 -36.92
C GLN A 101 0.20 -4.93 -37.99
N GLY A 102 -1.10 -4.82 -37.72
CA GLY A 102 -2.17 -5.17 -38.67
C GLY A 102 -2.39 -4.10 -39.75
N VAL A 103 -2.03 -2.85 -39.49
CA VAL A 103 -2.00 -1.78 -40.50
C VAL A 103 -0.79 -2.00 -41.42
N LYS A 104 -0.94 -2.90 -42.39
CA LYS A 104 -0.08 -2.89 -43.58
C LYS A 104 -0.28 -1.55 -44.27
N ILE A 105 0.77 -0.74 -44.30
CA ILE A 105 0.86 0.44 -45.18
C ILE A 105 0.56 -0.08 -46.59
N GLY A 106 -0.59 0.35 -47.15
CA GLY A 106 -0.99 0.03 -48.51
C GLY A 106 0.10 0.46 -49.49
N GLY A 107 0.34 -0.39 -50.50
CA GLY A 107 1.35 -0.21 -51.55
C GLY A 107 0.99 0.84 -52.59
#